data_AF-A0A3D1FAD4-F1
#
_entry.id   AF-A0A3D1FAD4-F1
#
_cell.length_a   1.000
_cell.length_b   1.000
_cell.length_c   1.000
_cell.angle_alpha   90.00
_cell.angle_beta   90.00
_cell.angle_gamma   90.00
#
_symmetry.space_group_name_H-M   'P 1'
#
loop_
_entity.id
_entity.type
_entity.pdbx_description
1 polymer ?
#
loop_
_entity_poly.entity_id
_entity_poly.type
_entity_poly.pdbx_seq_one_letter_code
_entity_poly.pdbx_strand_id
1 'polypeptide(L)' 'MKKEANNKKRNTKQRRIILEELTKVKTHPRADTLFHMVRRRLPAISMGTVYRNLNLLKEEG' A
#
# COMPACT_ATOMS: atom_id res chain seq x y z
N MET A 1 -19.79 -18.54 14.27
CA MET A 1 -19.63 -18.70 12.81
C MET A 1 -19.17 -17.37 12.24
N LYS A 2 -17.86 -17.21 11.99
CA LYS A 2 -17.29 -15.94 11.50
C LYS A 2 -17.66 -15.81 10.02
N LYS A 3 -18.35 -14.73 9.66
CA LYS A 3 -18.72 -14.43 8.26
C LYS A 3 -17.44 -14.16 7.48
N GLU A 4 -17.04 -15.09 6.62
CA GLU A 4 -16.15 -14.80 5.50
C GLU A 4 -16.92 -13.93 4.51
N ALA A 5 -16.84 -12.61 4.70
CA ALA A 5 -17.22 -11.68 3.67
C ALA A 5 -16.21 -11.84 2.54
N ASN A 6 -16.64 -12.43 1.44
CA ASN A 6 -15.95 -12.46 0.15
C ASN A 6 -15.83 -11.03 -0.40
N ASN A 7 -15.06 -10.19 0.29
CA ASN A 7 -14.79 -8.82 -0.08
C ASN A 7 -13.56 -8.85 -0.95
N LYS A 8 -13.75 -9.08 -2.25
CA LYS A 8 -12.72 -8.96 -3.28
C LYS A 8 -12.06 -7.58 -3.10
N LYS A 9 -10.95 -7.53 -2.36
CA LYS A 9 -10.36 -6.29 -1.85
C LYS A 9 -10.13 -5.37 -3.05
N ARG A 10 -10.82 -4.21 -3.07
CA ARG A 10 -10.79 -3.30 -4.21
C ARG A 10 -9.35 -2.87 -4.48
N ASN A 11 -8.83 -3.21 -5.66
CA ASN A 11 -7.53 -2.71 -6.09
C ASN A 11 -7.67 -1.21 -6.43
N THR A 12 -7.30 -0.36 -5.49
CA THR A 12 -7.38 1.10 -5.65
C THR A 12 -6.14 1.62 -6.37
N LYS A 13 -6.28 2.77 -7.05
CA LYS A 13 -5.14 3.48 -7.66
C LYS A 13 -4.00 3.72 -6.66
N GLN A 14 -4.34 4.01 -5.39
CA GLN A 14 -3.36 4.19 -4.32
C GLN A 14 -2.60 2.90 -4.03
N ARG A 15 -3.29 1.77 -3.86
CA ARG A 15 -2.66 0.47 -3.61
C ARG A 15 -1.72 0.08 -4.75
N ARG A 16 -2.18 0.22 -5.99
CA ARG A 16 -1.37 -0.08 -7.17
C ARG A 16 -0.08 0.74 -7.21
N ILE A 17 -0.16 2.06 -6.99
CA ILE A 17 1.03 2.92 -7.01
C ILE A 17 1.97 2.58 -5.85
N ILE A 18 1.44 2.30 -4.65
CA ILE A 18 2.26 1.87 -3.50
C ILE A 18 3.01 0.57 -3.83
N LEU A 19 2.32 -0.41 -4.40
CA LEU A 19 2.92 -1.68 -4.81
C LEU A 19 3.99 -1.46 -5.89
N GLU A 20 3.71 -0.66 -6.92
CA GLU A 20 4.67 -0.31 -7.97
C GLU A 20 5.93 0.38 -7.43
N GLU A 21 5.81 1.28 -6.44
CA GLU A 21 6.99 1.92 -5.84
C GLU A 21 7.75 0.96 -4.92
N LEU A 22 7.05 0.10 -4.19
CA LEU A 22 7.64 -0.91 -3.33
C LEU A 22 8.39 -1.99 -4.12
N THR A 23 7.90 -2.38 -5.30
CA THR A 23 8.57 -3.39 -6.15
C THR A 23 9.79 -2.86 -6.90
N LYS A 24 9.98 -1.55 -7.00
CA LYS A 24 11.17 -0.94 -7.62
C LYS A 24 12.40 -0.98 -6.73
N VAL A 25 12.21 -1.01 -5.41
CA VAL A 25 13.32 -1.05 -4.45
C VAL A 25 13.74 -2.49 -4.19
N LYS A 26 15.05 -2.72 -4.12
CA LYS A 26 15.64 -4.04 -3.83
C LYS A 26 15.88 -4.29 -2.34
N THR A 27 15.70 -3.27 -1.52
CA THR A 27 15.84 -3.31 -0.06
C THR A 27 14.47 -3.24 0.59
N HIS A 28 14.39 -3.52 1.90
CA HIS A 28 13.17 -3.28 2.67
C HIS A 28 13.13 -1.80 3.09
N PRO A 29 12.37 -0.93 2.39
CA PRO A 29 12.33 0.49 2.73
C PRO A 29 11.54 0.68 4.03
N ARG A 30 11.87 1.74 4.77
CA ARG A 30 11.00 2.19 5.84
C ARG A 30 9.72 2.80 5.25
N ALA A 31 8.63 2.79 6.02
CA ALA A 31 7.34 3.30 5.57
C ALA A 31 7.37 4.80 5.22
N ASP A 32 8.16 5.60 5.93
CA ASP A 32 8.39 7.02 5.64
C ASP A 32 9.10 7.20 4.31
N THR A 33 10.11 6.38 4.01
CA THR A 33 10.82 6.42 2.74
C THR A 33 9.86 6.12 1.58
N LEU A 34 9.05 5.05 1.72
CA LEU A 34 8.03 4.71 0.73
C LEU A 34 6.99 5.82 0.57
N PHE A 35 6.56 6.44 1.68
CA PHE A 35 5.63 7.57 1.63
C PHE A 35 6.18 8.73 0.80
N HIS A 36 7.44 9.13 1.01
CA HIS A 36 8.07 10.20 0.22
C HIS A 36 8.15 9.84 -1.27
N MET A 37 8.48 8.58 -1.60
CA MET A 37 8.50 8.10 -2.98
C MET A 37 7.10 8.17 -3.63
N VAL A 38 6.09 7.65 -2.94
CA VAL A 38 4.70 7.60 -3.45
C VAL A 38 4.10 9.00 -3.57
N ARG A 39 4.41 9.92 -2.66
CA ARG A 39 3.91 11.31 -2.67
C ARG A 39 4.31 12.07 -3.93
N ARG A 40 5.41 11.69 -4.60
CA ARG A 40 5.80 12.24 -5.92
C ARG A 40 4.77 11.95 -7.01
N ARG A 41 4.03 10.84 -6.90
CA ARG A 41 2.98 10.42 -7.85
C ARG A 41 1.57 10.67 -7.31
N LEU A 42 1.41 10.73 -5.99
CA LEU A 42 0.16 10.96 -5.29
C LEU A 42 0.33 12.05 -4.22
N PRO A 43 0.33 13.34 -4.58
CA PRO A 43 0.64 14.44 -3.65
C PRO A 43 -0.30 14.51 -2.43
N ALA A 44 -1.55 14.11 -2.61
CA ALA A 44 -2.59 14.11 -1.57
C ALA A 44 -2.58 12.85 -0.67
N ILE A 45 -1.62 11.93 -0.85
CA ILE A 45 -1.54 10.75 0.01
C ILE A 45 -1.12 11.14 1.42
N SER A 46 -1.71 10.47 2.42
CA SER A 46 -1.31 10.59 3.82
C SER A 46 -0.49 9.37 4.25
N MET A 47 0.32 9.55 5.30
CA MET A 47 1.10 8.47 5.90
C MET A 47 0.20 7.31 6.35
N GLY A 48 -0.95 7.60 6.97
CA GLY A 48 -1.92 6.59 7.38
C GLY A 48 -2.47 5.76 6.21
N THR A 49 -2.60 6.34 5.02
CA THR A 49 -2.99 5.60 3.81
C THR A 49 -1.89 4.64 3.36
N VAL A 50 -0.61 5.02 3.50
CA VAL A 50 0.51 4.11 3.21
C VAL A 50 0.48 2.91 4.14
N TYR A 51 0.41 3.13 5.46
CA TYR A 51 0.35 2.03 6.44
C TYR A 51 -0.83 1.09 6.23
N ARG A 52 -2.04 1.62 6.00
CA ARG A 52 -3.21 0.78 5.73
C ARG A 52 -3.00 -0.10 4.50
N ASN A 53 -2.44 0.43 3.43
CA ASN A 53 -2.18 -0.36 2.23
C ASN A 53 -1.05 -1.37 2.43
N LEU A 54 0.02 -1.03 3.17
CA LEU A 54 1.08 -1.97 3.52
C LEU A 54 0.54 -3.15 4.34
N ASN A 55 -0.33 -2.91 5.32
CA ASN A 55 -0.99 -3.96 6.09
C ASN A 55 -1.84 -4.86 5.19
N LEU A 56 -2.61 -4.26 4.27
CA LEU A 56 -3.42 -5.02 3.32
C LEU A 56 -2.58 -5.88 2.37
N LEU A 57 -1.45 -5.35 1.88
CA LEU A 57 -0.52 -6.08 1.02
C LEU A 57 0.17 -7.22 1.78
N LYS A 58 0.51 -7.01 3.06
CA LYS A 58 1.05 -8.04 3.94
C LYS A 58 0.06 -9.19 4.16
N GLU A 59 -1.23 -8.92 4.26
CA GLU A 59 -2.28 -9.94 4.40
C GLU A 59 -2.59 -10.67 3.09
N GLU A 60 -2.19 -10.13 1.94
CA GLU A 60 -2.42 -10.71 0.60
C GLU A 60 -1.30 -11.66 0.15
N GLY A 61 -0.24 -11.81 0.96
CA GLY A 61 0.84 -12.78 0.78
C GLY A 61 1.07 -13.59 2.05
#